data_AF-A0A960B4Y3-F1
#
_entry.id   AF-A0A960B4Y3-F1
#
_cell.length_a   1.000
_cell.length_b   1.000
_cell.length_c   1.000
_cell.angle_alpha   90.00
_cell.angle_beta   90.00
_cell.angle_gamma   90.00
#
_symmetry.space_group_name_H-M   'P 1'
#
loop_
_entity.id
_entity.type
_entity.pdbx_description
1 polymer ?
#
loop_
_entity_poly.entity_id
_entity_poly.type
_entity_poly.pdbx_seq_one_letter_code
_entity_poly.pdbx_strand_id
1 'polypeptide(L)' 'MDIQLLKLEEVMARLAIGQTHLYSLLGRGDLESVKIGRSRRVRADALERFIQERTTTSLAGG' A
#
# COMPACT_ATOMS: atom_id res chain seq x y z
N MET A 1 8.10 -11.29 -13.66
CA MET A 1 7.68 -10.39 -12.58
C MET A 1 7.91 -11.09 -11.26
N ASP A 2 8.80 -10.56 -10.42
CA ASP A 2 8.96 -11.03 -9.05
C ASP A 2 7.81 -10.44 -8.20
N ILE A 3 7.10 -11.28 -7.44
CA ILE A 3 6.02 -10.80 -6.58
C ILE A 3 6.65 -10.41 -5.24
N GLN A 4 7.12 -9.16 -5.16
CA GLN A 4 7.64 -8.63 -3.91
C GLN A 4 6.52 -8.33 -2.93
N LEU A 5 6.59 -9.00 -1.77
CA LEU A 5 5.63 -8.87 -0.68
C LEU A 5 6.24 -8.06 0.46
N LEU A 6 5.74 -6.85 0.63
CA LEU A 6 6.16 -5.91 1.66
C LEU A 6 5.49 -6.23 2.99
N LYS A 7 6.23 -6.07 4.08
CA LYS A 7 5.66 -6.11 5.43
C LYS A 7 4.88 -4.82 5.69
N LEU A 8 3.98 -4.84 6.67
CA LEU A 8 3.27 -3.63 7.12
C LEU A 8 4.25 -2.48 7.41
N GLU A 9 5.37 -2.75 8.07
CA GLU A 9 6.40 -1.75 8.40
C GLU A 9 7.02 -1.09 7.17
N GLU A 10 7.35 -1.87 6.14
CA GLU A 10 7.86 -1.37 4.86
C GLU A 10 6.86 -0.48 4.14
N VAL A 11 5.57 -0.81 4.23
CA VAL A 11 4.50 -0.03 3.62
C VAL A 11 4.28 1.28 4.37
N MET A 12 4.28 1.24 5.70
CA MET A 12 4.21 2.44 6.54
C MET A 12 5.37 3.38 6.25
N ALA A 13 6.59 2.85 6.16
CA ALA A 13 7.78 3.63 5.84
C ALA A 13 7.70 4.26 4.44
N ARG A 14 7.23 3.52 3.43
CA ARG A 14 7.08 4.02 2.05
C ARG A 14 6.00 5.09 1.89
N LEU A 15 4.86 4.92 2.56
CA LEU A 15 3.75 5.89 2.49
C LEU A 15 3.86 7.01 3.52
N ALA A 16 4.83 6.91 4.45
CA ALA A 16 4.94 7.77 5.62
C ALA A 16 3.61 7.85 6.42
N ILE A 17 2.88 6.74 6.54
CA ILE A 17 1.60 6.67 7.27
C ILE A 17 1.69 5.83 8.54
N GLY A 18 0.87 6.18 9.52
CA GLY A 18 0.70 5.40 10.74
C GLY A 18 -0.06 4.09 10.52
N GLN A 19 0.10 3.18 11.48
CA GLN A 19 -0.52 1.86 11.49
C GLN A 19 -2.06 1.93 11.33
N THR A 20 -2.70 2.89 11.99
CA THR A 20 -4.15 3.14 11.88
C THR A 20 -4.59 3.42 10.44
N HIS A 21 -3.83 4.27 9.73
CA HIS A 21 -4.14 4.62 8.35
C HIS A 21 -3.96 3.41 7.43
N LEU A 22 -2.89 2.64 7.65
CA LEU A 22 -2.65 1.41 6.91
C LEU A 22 -3.77 0.38 7.13
N TYR A 23 -4.22 0.18 8.37
CA TYR A 23 -5.37 -0.69 8.66
C TYR A 23 -6.67 -0.19 8.02
N SER A 24 -6.87 1.13 7.92
CA SER A 24 -8.02 1.70 7.22
C SER A 24 -7.98 1.38 5.72
N LEU A 25 -6.83 1.53 5.07
CA LEU A 25 -6.63 1.18 3.66
C LEU A 25 -6.82 -0.31 3.40
N LEU A 26 -6.28 -1.15 4.30
CA LEU A 26 -6.45 -2.60 4.26
C LEU A 26 -7.91 -3.02 4.47
N GLY A 27 -8.63 -2.33 5.35
CA GLY A 27 -10.05 -2.55 5.63
C GLY A 27 -10.96 -2.09 4.49
N ARG A 28 -10.58 -1.01 3.78
CA ARG A 28 -11.27 -0.53 2.57
C ARG A 28 -11.03 -1.42 1.35
N GLY A 29 -9.92 -2.16 1.33
CA GLY A 29 -9.49 -2.92 0.15
C GLY A 29 -8.73 -2.09 -0.88
N ASP A 30 -8.33 -0.86 -0.53
CA ASP A 30 -7.50 0.01 -1.37
C ASP A 30 -6.09 -0.56 -1.60
N LEU A 31 -5.57 -1.37 -0.66
CA LEU A 31 -4.30 -2.08 -0.84
C LEU A 31 -4.49 -3.60 -0.86
N GLU A 32 -4.06 -4.23 -1.95
CA GLU A 32 -3.99 -5.68 -2.04
C GLU A 32 -3.01 -6.23 -1.00
N SER A 33 -3.56 -7.02 -0.10
CA SER A 33 -2.80 -7.67 0.96
C SER A 33 -3.10 -9.16 1.04
N VAL A 34 -2.05 -9.92 1.28
CA VAL A 34 -2.07 -11.37 1.42
C VAL A 34 -1.69 -11.72 2.85
N LYS A 35 -2.51 -12.57 3.47
CA LYS A 35 -2.21 -13.11 4.79
C LYS A 35 -1.27 -14.30 4.63
N ILE A 36 -0.08 -14.22 5.24
CA ILE A 36 0.91 -15.29 5.23
C ILE A 36 1.14 -15.71 6.68
N GLY A 37 0.51 -16.83 7.05
CA GLY A 37 0.48 -17.30 8.43
C GLY A 37 -0.19 -16.29 9.37
N ARG A 38 0.59 -15.78 10.34
CA ARG A 38 0.13 -14.76 11.32
C ARG A 38 0.40 -13.33 10.88
N SER A 39 1.17 -13.11 9.82
CA SER A 39 1.54 -11.78 9.35
C SER A 39 0.81 -11.42 8.05
N ARG A 40 0.40 -10.17 7.92
CA ARG A 40 -0.14 -9.63 6.67
C ARG A 40 0.99 -9.00 5.86
N ARG A 41 1.04 -9.32 4.57
CA ARG A 41 1.94 -8.70 3.61
C ARG A 41 1.15 -7.98 2.53
N VAL A 42 1.73 -6.95 1.98
CA VAL A 42 1.15 -6.10 0.95
C VAL A 42 1.95 -6.29 -0.33
N ARG A 43 1.28 -6.35 -1.47
CA ARG A 43 1.98 -6.44 -2.76
C ARG A 43 2.67 -5.11 -3.05
N ALA A 44 3.95 -5.14 -3.41
CA ALA A 44 4.69 -3.95 -3.82
C ALA A 44 4.01 -3.26 -5.03
N ASP A 45 3.59 -4.03 -6.03
CA ASP A 45 2.86 -3.53 -7.21
C ASP A 45 1.59 -2.75 -6.85
N ALA A 46 0.81 -3.27 -5.88
CA ALA A 46 -0.41 -2.61 -5.43
C ALA A 46 -0.12 -1.29 -4.71
N LEU A 47 0.99 -1.25 -3.94
CA LEU A 47 1.45 -0.02 -3.32
C LEU A 47 1.88 1.02 -4.35
N GLU A 48 2.66 0.62 -5.35
CA GLU A 48 3.11 1.51 -6.42
C GLU A 48 1.93 2.05 -7.22
N ARG A 49 0.95 1.20 -7.59
CA ARG A 49 -0.30 1.63 -8.23
C ARG A 49 -1.03 2.68 -7.40
N PHE A 50 -1.21 2.42 -6.11
CA PHE A 50 -1.88 3.37 -5.22
C PHE A 50 -1.17 4.74 -5.21
N ILE A 51 0.16 4.75 -5.16
CA ILE A 51 0.95 6.00 -5.21
C ILE A 51 0.78 6.69 -6.57
N GLN A 52 0.81 5.93 -7.67
CA GLN A 52 0.63 6.48 -9.02
C GLN A 52 -0.75 7.12 -9.21
N GLU A 53 -1.82 6.46 -8.78
CA GLU A 53 -3.20 6.97 -8.84
C GLU A 53 -3.36 8.28 -8.04
N ARG A 54 -2.70 8.39 -6.89
CA ARG A 54 -2.75 9.58 -6.03
C ARG A 54 -1.83 10.71 -6.52
N THR A 55 -0.68 10.37 -7.11
CA THR A 55 0.25 11.35 -7.68
C THR A 55 -0.31 11.96 -8.96
N THR A 56 -0.93 11.16 -9.84
CA THR A 56 -1.51 11.67 -11.09
C THR A 56 -2.68 12.62 -10.86
N THR A 57 -3.43 12.43 -9.77
CA THR A 57 -4.55 13.30 -9.40
C THR A 57 -4.08 14.70 -9.00
N SER A 58 -2.83 14.84 -8.52
CA SER A 58 -2.28 16.14 -8.10
C SER A 58 -1.72 16.99 -9.26
N LEU A 59 -1.58 16.45 -10.47
CA LEU A 59 -0.98 17.15 -11.61
C LEU A 59 -1.99 17.63 -12.67
N ALA A 60 -3.30 17.42 -12.44
CA ALA A 60 -4.38 17.93 -13.30
C ALA A 60 -5.08 19.18 -12.71
N GLY A 61 -4.34 19.98 -11.94
CA GLY A 61 -4.77 21.30 -11.46
C GLY A 61 -3.81 22.38 -11.96
N GLY A 62 -3.80 22.60 -13.28
CA GLY A 62 -3.17 23.74 -13.96
C GLY A 62 -4.23 24.62 -14.59
#